data_AF-A0A358SRB8-F1
#
_entry.id   AF-A0A358SRB8-F1
#
_cell.length_a   1.000
_cell.length_b   1.000
_cell.length_c   1.000
_cell.angle_alpha   90.00
_cell.angle_beta   90.00
_cell.angle_gamma   90.00
#
_symmetry.space_group_name_H-M   'P 1'
#
loop_
_entity.id
_entity.type
_entity.pdbx_description
1 polymer ?
#
loop_
_entity_poly.entity_id
_entity_poly.type
_entity_poly.pdbx_seq_one_letter_code
_entity_poly.pdbx_strand_id
1 'polypeptide(L)'
;AHAALIARYGADWFRAAGTAAFPGTALMSVGGAVRRPGVYEAALGTTLASLLQRAGGPAEAPAAVLAGGYFGGWLPLPAAQHIPLSDEALRPAGASLGPGVLVLLP
;
A
#
# COMPACT_ATOMS: atom_id res chain seq x y z
N ALA A 1 -14.83 -3.49 -4.84
CA ALA A 1 -14.69 -2.82 -6.16
C ALA A 1 -14.51 -3.82 -7.30
N HIS A 2 -13.73 -4.90 -7.12
CA HIS A 2 -13.31 -5.75 -8.24
C HIS A 2 -14.28 -6.84 -8.69
N ALA A 3 -15.31 -7.19 -7.92
CA ALA A 3 -16.19 -8.34 -8.23
C ALA A 3 -16.79 -8.31 -9.65
N ALA A 4 -17.30 -7.17 -10.10
CA ALA A 4 -17.85 -7.03 -11.46
C ALA A 4 -16.78 -7.16 -12.56
N LEU A 5 -15.55 -6.66 -12.30
CA LEU A 5 -14.44 -6.77 -13.24
C LEU A 5 -13.93 -8.22 -13.32
N ILE A 6 -13.85 -8.92 -12.18
CA ILE A 6 -13.51 -10.34 -12.13
C ILE A 6 -14.55 -11.18 -12.88
N ALA A 7 -15.84 -10.89 -12.71
CA ALA A 7 -16.91 -11.57 -13.46
C ALA A 7 -16.81 -11.34 -14.97
N ARG A 8 -16.37 -10.14 -15.40
CA ARG A 8 -16.25 -9.78 -16.82
C ARG A 8 -14.98 -10.33 -17.48
N TYR A 9 -13.84 -10.29 -16.79
CA TYR A 9 -12.52 -10.60 -17.37
C TYR A 9 -11.94 -11.93 -16.90
N GLY A 10 -12.60 -12.62 -15.98
CA GLY A 10 -12.16 -13.89 -15.41
C GLY A 10 -11.21 -13.74 -14.22
N ALA A 11 -11.07 -14.83 -13.46
CA ALA A 11 -10.21 -14.86 -12.27
C ALA A 11 -8.73 -14.69 -12.64
N ASP A 12 -8.28 -15.27 -13.75
CA ASP A 12 -6.88 -15.22 -14.20
C ASP A 12 -6.43 -13.78 -14.51
N TRP A 13 -7.33 -12.95 -15.06
CA TRP A 13 -7.05 -11.53 -15.28
C TRP A 13 -6.71 -10.80 -13.98
N PHE A 14 -7.49 -11.02 -12.92
CA PHE A 14 -7.23 -10.39 -11.63
C PHE A 14 -5.97 -10.98 -10.96
N ARG A 15 -5.76 -12.28 -11.10
CA ARG A 15 -4.58 -12.99 -10.58
C ARG A 15 -3.28 -12.69 -11.31
N ALA A 16 -3.34 -12.09 -12.50
CA ALA A 16 -2.16 -11.61 -13.22
C ALA A 16 -1.49 -10.39 -12.55
N ALA A 17 -2.19 -9.71 -11.64
CA ALA A 17 -1.64 -8.69 -10.77
C ALA A 17 -1.32 -9.25 -9.37
N GLY A 18 -0.50 -8.54 -8.62
CA GLY A 18 -0.16 -8.90 -7.25
C GLY A 18 0.96 -9.94 -7.17
N THR A 19 1.01 -10.68 -6.06
CA THR A 19 1.95 -11.80 -5.88
C THR A 19 1.21 -13.13 -5.98
N ALA A 20 1.96 -14.23 -6.10
CA ALA A 20 1.36 -15.57 -6.13
C ALA A 20 0.56 -15.87 -4.83
N ALA A 21 1.04 -15.39 -3.68
CA ALA A 21 0.37 -15.55 -2.38
C ALA A 21 -0.82 -14.59 -2.22
N PHE A 22 -0.73 -13.39 -2.79
CA PHE A 22 -1.74 -12.35 -2.69
C PHE A 22 -2.06 -11.78 -4.08
N PRO A 23 -2.89 -12.48 -4.86
CA PRO A 23 -3.24 -12.05 -6.20
C PRO A 23 -4.15 -10.83 -6.17
N GLY A 24 -4.00 -9.98 -7.19
CA GLY A 24 -4.84 -8.83 -7.44
C GLY A 24 -4.29 -7.50 -6.96
N THR A 25 -5.18 -6.52 -6.95
CA THR A 25 -4.91 -5.13 -6.58
C THR A 25 -5.71 -4.73 -5.33
N ALA A 26 -5.22 -3.70 -4.65
CA ALA A 26 -5.93 -3.03 -3.57
C ALA A 26 -6.02 -1.53 -3.85
N LEU A 27 -7.09 -0.91 -3.36
CA LEU A 27 -7.21 0.55 -3.30
C LEU A 27 -6.55 1.01 -2.00
N MET A 28 -5.55 1.88 -2.12
CA MET A 28 -4.77 2.37 -1.00
C MET A 28 -4.96 3.87 -0.85
N SER A 29 -5.48 4.29 0.29
CA SER A 29 -5.66 5.69 0.65
C SER A 29 -4.36 6.24 1.21
N VAL A 30 -3.68 7.10 0.46
CA VAL A 30 -2.41 7.71 0.83
C VAL A 30 -2.64 9.16 1.26
N GLY A 31 -2.23 9.49 2.47
CA GLY A 31 -2.35 10.83 3.05
C GLY A 31 -1.13 11.25 3.88
N GLY A 32 -1.27 12.33 4.63
CA GLY A 32 -0.17 12.92 5.40
C GLY A 32 0.76 13.77 4.53
N ALA A 33 2.06 13.73 4.84
CA ALA A 33 3.10 14.56 4.23
C ALA A 33 3.51 14.11 2.81
N VAL A 34 2.55 13.78 1.94
CA VAL A 34 2.76 13.49 0.52
C VAL A 34 2.30 14.67 -0.34
N ARG A 35 2.94 14.88 -1.50
CA ARG A 35 2.58 15.99 -2.39
C ARG A 35 1.22 15.83 -3.09
N ARG A 36 0.75 14.60 -3.28
CA ARG A 36 -0.52 14.29 -3.96
C ARG A 36 -1.30 13.24 -3.16
N PRO A 37 -1.97 13.63 -2.04
CA PRO A 37 -2.81 12.71 -1.29
C PRO A 37 -3.99 12.22 -2.16
N GLY A 38 -4.45 11.00 -1.94
CA GLY A 38 -5.52 10.41 -2.72
C GLY A 38 -5.63 8.90 -2.59
N VAL A 39 -6.53 8.31 -3.38
CA VAL A 39 -6.70 6.85 -3.47
C VAL A 39 -5.97 6.33 -4.69
N TYR A 40 -5.10 5.35 -4.48
CA TYR A 40 -4.26 4.74 -5.50
C TYR A 40 -4.56 3.25 -5.57
N GLU A 41 -4.96 2.77 -6.75
CA GLU A 41 -4.97 1.33 -7.00
C GLU A 41 -3.54 0.83 -7.22
N ALA A 42 -3.14 -0.24 -6.54
CA ALA A 42 -1.82 -0.84 -6.67
C ALA A 42 -1.91 -2.37 -6.61
N ALA A 43 -1.03 -3.05 -7.34
CA ALA A 43 -0.84 -4.49 -7.18
C ALA A 43 -0.36 -4.79 -5.75
N LEU A 44 -0.91 -5.82 -5.12
CA LEU A 44 -0.41 -6.28 -3.82
C LEU A 44 1.06 -6.69 -3.94
N GLY A 45 1.87 -6.31 -2.95
CA GLY A 45 3.33 -6.46 -3.02
C GLY A 45 4.07 -5.31 -3.71
N THR A 46 3.36 -4.28 -4.21
CA THR A 46 4.01 -2.99 -4.56
C THR A 46 4.76 -2.45 -3.34
N THR A 47 5.98 -1.96 -3.51
CA THR A 47 6.76 -1.42 -2.37
C THR A 47 6.19 -0.10 -1.87
N LEU A 48 6.37 0.17 -0.57
CA LEU A 48 5.98 1.44 0.05
C LEU A 48 6.58 2.65 -0.71
N ALA A 49 7.86 2.59 -1.08
CA ALA A 49 8.51 3.65 -1.84
C ALA A 49 7.84 3.90 -3.20
N SER A 50 7.52 2.84 -3.96
CA SER A 50 6.87 2.97 -5.26
C SER A 50 5.51 3.66 -5.15
N LEU A 51 4.72 3.29 -4.14
CA LEU A 51 3.43 3.93 -3.90
C LEU A 51 3.57 5.39 -3.47
N LEU A 52 4.50 5.71 -2.56
CA LEU A 52 4.74 7.10 -2.14
C LEU A 52 5.21 7.97 -3.32
N GLN A 53 6.03 7.43 -4.23
CA GLN A 53 6.43 8.13 -5.46
C GLN A 53 5.22 8.42 -6.36
N ARG A 54 4.28 7.48 -6.51
CA ARG A 54 3.01 7.72 -7.22
C ARG A 54 2.16 8.80 -6.56
N ALA A 55 2.19 8.88 -5.24
CA ALA A 55 1.61 9.98 -4.46
C ALA A 55 2.42 11.29 -4.54
N GLY A 56 3.32 11.39 -5.52
CA GLY A 56 4.14 12.56 -5.78
C GLY A 56 5.37 12.66 -4.90
N GLY A 57 5.62 11.73 -3.99
CA GLY A 57 6.73 11.73 -3.04
C GLY A 57 6.47 12.58 -1.79
N PRO A 58 7.40 12.53 -0.82
CA PRO A 58 7.27 13.23 0.44
C PRO A 58 7.32 14.76 0.25
N ALA A 59 6.39 15.48 0.84
CA ALA A 59 6.31 16.95 0.84
C ALA A 59 7.29 17.58 1.84
N GLU A 60 7.63 16.85 2.90
CA GLU A 60 8.60 17.21 3.94
C GLU A 60 9.60 16.05 4.12
N ALA A 61 10.66 16.22 4.92
CA ALA A 61 11.53 15.07 5.25
C ALA A 61 10.67 14.00 5.95
N PRO A 62 10.67 12.72 5.53
CA PRO A 62 9.76 11.72 6.09
C PRO A 62 10.39 10.87 7.21
N ALA A 63 9.73 10.78 8.38
CA ALA A 63 10.17 9.96 9.50
C ALA A 63 9.51 8.58 9.56
N ALA A 64 8.22 8.48 9.26
CA ALA A 64 7.48 7.21 9.40
C ALA A 64 6.24 7.15 8.52
N VAL A 65 5.72 5.94 8.32
CA VAL A 65 4.40 5.70 7.70
C VAL A 65 3.54 4.87 8.64
N LEU A 66 2.34 5.35 8.93
CA LEU A 66 1.28 4.50 9.50
C LEU A 66 0.75 3.61 8.39
N ALA A 67 0.81 2.29 8.57
CA ALA A 67 0.20 1.32 7.67
C ALA A 67 -0.90 0.52 8.38
N GLY A 68 -2.11 0.51 7.80
CA GLY A 68 -3.25 -0.26 8.31
C GLY A 68 -4.33 0.58 9.01
N GLY A 69 -4.26 1.91 8.93
CA GLY A 69 -5.25 2.81 9.54
C GLY A 69 -5.18 2.80 11.08
N TYR A 70 -6.32 3.00 11.75
CA TYR A 70 -6.38 3.21 13.21
C TYR A 70 -5.77 2.07 14.03
N PHE A 71 -5.89 0.83 13.55
CA PHE A 71 -5.32 -0.37 14.18
C PHE A 71 -4.01 -0.82 13.51
N GLY A 72 -3.40 0.08 12.74
CA GLY A 72 -2.16 -0.14 12.01
C GLY A 72 -0.90 -0.01 12.86
N GLY A 73 0.24 -0.20 12.21
CA GLY A 73 1.58 -0.04 12.80
C GLY A 73 2.33 1.14 12.18
N TRP A 74 3.19 1.77 12.97
CA TRP A 74 4.11 2.80 12.49
C TRP A 74 5.40 2.16 11.99
N LEU A 75 5.72 2.43 10.73
CA LEU A 75 6.90 1.92 10.06
C LEU A 75 7.94 3.04 9.91
N PRO A 76 9.12 2.94 10.56
CA PRO A 76 10.14 3.98 10.44
C PRO A 76 10.76 4.00 9.05
N LEU A 77 10.97 5.19 8.51
CA LEU A 77 11.72 5.44 7.29
C LEU A 77 13.17 5.83 7.63
N PRO A 78 14.16 5.45 6.79
CA PRO A 78 14.01 4.84 5.46
C PRO A 78 13.88 3.30 5.46
N ALA A 79 14.01 2.63 6.62
CA ALA A 79 14.08 1.17 6.70
C ALA A 79 12.87 0.46 6.05
N ALA A 80 11.67 1.03 6.15
CA ALA A 80 10.46 0.45 5.60
C ALA A 80 10.24 0.66 4.09
N GLN A 81 11.09 1.44 3.41
CA GLN A 81 10.84 1.88 2.03
C GLN A 81 10.65 0.72 1.03
N HIS A 82 11.34 -0.40 1.26
CA HIS A 82 11.32 -1.57 0.38
C HIS A 82 10.32 -2.63 0.82
N ILE A 83 9.60 -2.43 1.94
CA ILE A 83 8.61 -3.41 2.40
C ILE A 83 7.49 -3.49 1.34
N PRO A 84 7.22 -4.70 0.81
CA PRO A 84 6.06 -4.94 -0.04
C PRO A 84 4.75 -4.67 0.72
N LEU A 85 3.79 -4.03 0.07
CA LEU A 85 2.47 -3.77 0.64
C LEU A 85 1.60 -5.03 0.55
N SER A 86 1.80 -5.93 1.52
CA SER A 86 0.99 -7.11 1.80
C SER A 86 1.03 -7.40 3.30
N ASP A 87 -0.01 -8.06 3.83
CA ASP A 87 -0.06 -8.38 5.26
C ASP A 87 1.11 -9.27 5.70
N GLU A 88 1.51 -10.24 4.86
CA GLU A 88 2.64 -11.13 5.15
C GLU A 88 3.95 -10.35 5.35
N ALA A 89 4.21 -9.35 4.50
CA ALA A 89 5.46 -8.60 4.56
C ALA A 89 5.45 -7.50 5.62
N LEU A 90 4.28 -6.96 5.96
CA LEU A 90 4.12 -5.92 6.97
C LEU A 90 4.11 -6.47 8.39
N ARG A 91 3.61 -7.69 8.59
CA ARG A 91 3.43 -8.29 9.93
C ARG A 91 4.72 -8.41 10.75
N PRO A 92 5.88 -8.82 10.19
CA PRO A 92 7.14 -8.86 10.93
C PRO A 92 7.59 -7.49 11.44
N ALA A 93 7.16 -6.40 10.78
CA ALA A 93 7.43 -5.03 11.19
C ALA A 93 6.35 -4.46 12.13
N GLY A 94 5.42 -5.29 12.63
CA GLY A 94 4.37 -4.88 13.55
C GLY A 94 3.24 -4.07 12.89
N ALA A 95 3.10 -4.15 11.57
CA ALA A 95 2.05 -3.46 10.80
C ALA A 95 1.20 -4.44 9.98
N SER A 96 0.14 -3.94 9.39
CA SER A 96 -0.70 -4.66 8.43
C SER A 96 -1.19 -3.71 7.34
N LEU A 97 -1.64 -4.23 6.21
CA LEU A 97 -2.23 -3.41 5.17
C LEU A 97 -3.64 -2.94 5.59
N GLY A 98 -4.38 -3.78 6.32
CA GLY A 98 -5.69 -3.47 6.86
C GLY A 98 -6.65 -2.92 5.78
N PRO A 99 -7.32 -1.78 6.01
CA PRO A 99 -8.19 -1.14 5.01
C PRO A 99 -7.43 -0.42 3.88
N GLY A 100 -6.11 -0.58 3.78
CA GLY A 100 -5.28 0.10 2.77
C GLY A 100 -5.00 1.56 3.09
N VAL A 101 -5.05 1.98 4.35
CA VAL A 101 -4.78 3.37 4.75
C VAL A 101 -3.30 3.53 5.10
N LEU A 102 -2.64 4.47 4.41
CA LEU A 102 -1.25 4.84 4.59
C LEU A 102 -1.13 6.34 4.87
N VAL A 103 -0.52 6.71 5.99
CA VAL A 103 -0.32 8.12 6.37
C VAL A 103 1.17 8.37 6.56
N LEU A 104 1.74 9.25 5.74
CA LEU A 104 3.14 9.65 5.84
C LEU A 104 3.29 10.75 6.91
N LEU A 105 4.18 10.52 7.86
CA LEU A 105 4.59 11.48 8.88
C LEU A 105 5.92 12.14 8.45
N PRO A 106 6.07 13.47 8.61
CA PRO A 106 7.38 14.13 8.54
C PRO A 106 8.34 13.59 9.60
#